data_AF-A0A0A6VB79-F1
#
_entry.id   AF-A0A0A6VB79-F1
#
_cell.length_a   1.000
_cell.length_b   1.000
_cell.length_c   1.000
_cell.angle_alpha   90.00
_cell.angle_beta   90.00
_cell.angle_gamma   90.00
#
_symmetry.space_group_name_H-M   'P 1'
#
loop_
_entity.id
_entity.type
_entity.pdbx_description
1 polymer ?
#
loop_
_entity_poly.entity_id
_entity_poly.type
_entity_poly.pdbx_seq_one_letter_code
_entity_poly.pdbx_strand_id
1 'polypeptide(L)'
;MIRELTREEFTKTFLSSNNKSNALNPEILTTAKKVLDEIQLNGDEALRKYVLKFDGKVPEQWEVSEEERKHAWNEVSEDVITALQKAAENIRNFHRKQLQNSRMMDMSEDIISGQLFRPLERVGIYVPGGTACYPSTVLMNAIPAVLAGVKEVIMVTPVRNGKEIAPILSVAADIAGVNTIYKIGGIQAIAALAYGTESIPNVDKIVGPGNAYVAAAKSLVYGTVGIDMIAGPSEVAVIADDHANPVYIAADLIAQAEHDKNARTFLVTTSRKLIEETQKELEKQCAVLPRKEIATAAIKSQSAALLVNDIHTAFEIVNQLAPEHLEIQVENPLLHLSKVQNAGSVFLGEHTPEAIGDYFGGPNHVLPTSGTARFSSGLSVDDFVKKITYLYYSEEALKQAAPSVIAIANEEQLVGHLRAVEKRLQEGKE
;
A
#
# COMPACT_ATOMS: atom_id res chain seq x y z
N MET A 1 -11.82 -12.05 26.28
CA MET A 1 -11.08 -12.43 25.04
C MET A 1 -9.86 -11.57 24.70
N ILE A 2 -10.03 -10.28 24.41
CA ILE A 2 -8.92 -9.32 24.21
C ILE A 2 -8.30 -8.94 25.57
N ARG A 3 -6.98 -8.83 25.65
CA ARG A 3 -6.27 -8.48 26.90
C ARG A 3 -6.38 -6.98 27.19
N GLU A 4 -6.70 -6.61 28.44
CA GLU A 4 -6.54 -5.23 28.92
C GLU A 4 -5.08 -5.06 29.37
N LEU A 5 -4.41 -4.01 28.89
CA LEU A 5 -3.04 -3.68 29.28
C LEU A 5 -3.01 -2.33 30.00
N THR A 6 -2.08 -2.18 30.93
CA THR A 6 -1.71 -0.85 31.46
C THR A 6 -1.01 -0.03 30.37
N ARG A 7 -0.97 1.30 30.54
CA ARG A 7 -0.23 2.20 29.61
C ARG A 7 1.24 1.81 29.47
N GLU A 8 1.88 1.38 30.56
CA GLU A 8 3.29 0.95 30.54
C GLU A 8 3.47 -0.33 29.72
N GLU A 9 2.63 -1.35 29.97
CA GLU A 9 2.66 -2.61 29.23
C GLU A 9 2.35 -2.40 27.74
N PHE A 10 1.35 -1.57 27.42
CA PHE A 10 1.01 -1.22 26.04
C PHE A 10 2.20 -0.55 25.34
N THR A 11 2.80 0.45 25.99
CA THR A 11 3.95 1.19 25.45
C THR A 11 5.13 0.25 25.21
N LYS A 12 5.46 -0.59 26.18
CA LYS A 12 6.53 -1.58 26.06
C LYS A 12 6.26 -2.57 24.93
N THR A 13 5.02 -3.04 24.79
CA THR A 13 4.65 -4.07 23.82
C THR A 13 4.57 -3.53 22.39
N PHE A 14 3.89 -2.41 22.18
CA PHE A 14 3.52 -1.94 20.83
C PHE A 14 4.23 -0.67 20.39
N LEU A 15 4.70 0.17 21.32
CA LEU A 15 5.30 1.48 20.98
C LEU A 15 6.83 1.48 21.02
N SER A 16 7.46 0.53 21.73
CA SER A 16 8.91 0.48 21.86
C SER A 16 9.61 0.09 20.56
N SER A 17 10.69 0.80 20.21
CA SER A 17 11.47 0.57 18.98
C SER A 17 12.05 -0.84 18.88
N ASN A 18 12.39 -1.46 20.03
CA ASN A 18 12.93 -2.82 20.07
C ASN A 18 11.89 -3.89 19.68
N ASN A 19 10.60 -3.58 19.78
CA ASN A 19 9.49 -4.45 19.37
C ASN A 19 8.86 -4.04 18.03
N LYS A 20 9.26 -2.89 17.45
CA LYS A 20 8.95 -2.51 16.06
C LYS A 20 9.83 -3.32 15.10
N SER A 21 9.70 -4.65 15.12
CA SER A 21 10.43 -5.52 14.21
C SER A 21 9.79 -5.46 12.81
N ASN A 22 10.02 -4.35 12.09
CA ASN A 22 9.89 -4.32 10.63
C ASN A 22 11.07 -5.03 9.96
N ALA A 23 12.03 -5.54 10.73
CA ALA A 23 13.08 -6.42 10.23
C ALA A 23 12.44 -7.73 9.75
N LEU A 24 12.37 -7.86 8.42
CA LEU A 24 12.01 -9.10 7.77
C LEU A 24 12.91 -10.24 8.28
N ASN A 25 12.32 -11.42 8.46
CA ASN A 25 13.05 -12.59 8.94
C ASN A 25 14.27 -12.86 8.02
N PRO A 26 15.51 -12.96 8.57
CA PRO A 26 16.72 -13.19 7.78
C PRO A 26 16.68 -14.44 6.88
N GLU A 27 16.01 -15.50 7.31
CA GLU A 27 15.84 -16.72 6.51
C GLU A 27 14.91 -16.49 5.32
N ILE A 28 13.84 -15.70 5.52
CA ILE A 28 12.92 -15.29 4.44
C ILE A 28 13.66 -14.41 3.44
N LEU A 29 14.46 -13.45 3.91
CA LEU A 29 15.29 -12.59 3.04
C LEU A 29 16.29 -13.42 2.23
N THR A 30 16.97 -14.38 2.87
CA THR A 30 17.94 -15.26 2.19
C THR A 30 17.24 -16.10 1.12
N THR A 31 16.06 -16.63 1.43
CA THR A 31 15.25 -17.40 0.48
C THR A 31 14.79 -16.53 -0.69
N ALA A 32 14.27 -15.34 -0.40
CA ALA A 32 13.81 -14.41 -1.42
C ALA A 32 14.96 -14.00 -2.35
N LYS A 33 16.12 -13.63 -1.79
CA LYS A 33 17.31 -13.26 -2.55
C LYS A 33 17.73 -14.38 -3.51
N LYS A 34 17.81 -15.62 -3.03
CA LYS A 34 18.19 -16.76 -3.87
C LYS A 34 17.24 -16.93 -5.07
N VAL A 35 15.93 -16.81 -4.84
CA VAL A 35 14.94 -16.94 -5.92
C VAL A 35 15.05 -15.78 -6.91
N LEU A 36 15.23 -14.55 -6.41
CA LEU A 36 15.44 -13.36 -7.24
C LEU A 36 16.67 -13.50 -8.13
N ASP A 37 17.82 -13.86 -7.55
CA ASP A 37 19.10 -14.01 -8.27
C ASP A 37 19.02 -15.10 -9.36
N GLU A 38 18.36 -16.24 -9.06
CA GLU A 38 18.20 -17.32 -10.03
C GLU A 38 17.31 -16.93 -11.22
N ILE A 39 16.23 -16.17 -10.99
CA ILE A 39 15.34 -15.71 -12.07
C ILE A 39 15.99 -14.60 -12.88
N GLN A 40 16.72 -13.69 -12.25
CA GLN A 40 17.47 -12.66 -12.97
C GLN A 40 18.50 -13.27 -13.94
N LEU A 41 19.13 -14.39 -13.55
CA LEU A 41 20.15 -15.04 -14.37
C LEU A 41 19.57 -15.96 -15.46
N ASN A 42 18.47 -16.68 -15.17
CA ASN A 42 17.99 -17.78 -16.02
C ASN A 42 16.55 -17.60 -16.53
N GLY A 43 15.96 -16.41 -16.37
CA GLY A 43 14.67 -16.04 -16.97
C GLY A 43 13.54 -17.04 -16.72
N ASP A 44 12.81 -17.37 -17.77
CA ASP A 44 11.66 -18.28 -17.77
C ASP A 44 11.99 -19.67 -17.22
N GLU A 45 13.20 -20.19 -17.44
CA GLU A 45 13.59 -21.51 -16.93
C GLU A 45 13.50 -21.56 -15.40
N ALA A 46 14.12 -20.59 -14.73
CA ALA A 46 14.04 -20.46 -13.28
C ALA A 46 12.63 -20.11 -12.80
N LEU A 47 11.88 -19.29 -13.55
CA LEU A 47 10.49 -18.99 -13.24
C LEU A 47 9.63 -20.26 -13.21
N ARG A 48 9.70 -21.12 -14.24
CA ARG A 48 8.99 -22.42 -14.30
C ARG A 48 9.36 -23.31 -13.12
N LYS A 49 10.65 -23.39 -12.77
CA LYS A 49 11.15 -24.16 -11.62
C LYS A 49 10.49 -23.71 -10.31
N TYR A 50 10.40 -22.41 -10.04
CA TYR A 50 9.84 -21.90 -8.80
C TYR A 50 8.31 -21.94 -8.76
N VAL A 51 7.64 -21.72 -9.89
CA VAL A 51 6.18 -21.92 -10.00
C VAL A 51 5.83 -23.38 -9.74
N LEU A 52 6.56 -24.35 -10.34
CA LEU A 52 6.34 -25.77 -10.06
C LEU A 52 6.54 -26.09 -8.57
N LYS A 53 7.58 -25.54 -7.95
CA LYS A 53 7.92 -25.79 -6.55
C LYS A 53 6.87 -25.25 -5.58
N PHE A 54 6.36 -24.04 -5.80
CA PHE A 54 5.49 -23.36 -4.83
C PHE A 54 4.00 -23.47 -5.15
N ASP A 55 3.64 -23.50 -6.44
CA ASP A 55 2.25 -23.52 -6.90
C ASP A 55 1.82 -24.91 -7.42
N GLY A 56 2.77 -25.85 -7.51
CA GLY A 56 2.55 -27.27 -7.81
C GLY A 56 2.41 -27.62 -9.29
N LYS A 57 2.04 -26.66 -10.13
CA LYS A 57 1.94 -26.82 -11.59
C LYS A 57 2.28 -25.51 -12.30
N VAL A 58 3.05 -25.63 -13.38
CA VAL A 58 3.33 -24.49 -14.27
C VAL A 58 2.17 -24.34 -15.25
N PRO A 59 1.61 -23.13 -15.43
CA PRO A 59 0.58 -22.90 -16.42
C PRO A 59 1.13 -23.12 -17.84
N GLU A 60 0.26 -23.54 -18.76
CA GLU A 60 0.65 -23.74 -20.17
C GLU A 60 1.01 -22.42 -20.84
N GLN A 61 0.25 -21.37 -20.52
CA GLN A 61 0.50 -19.99 -20.89
C GLN A 61 0.58 -19.13 -19.64
N TRP A 62 1.57 -18.24 -19.58
CA TRP A 62 1.70 -17.31 -18.46
C TRP A 62 0.55 -16.32 -18.41
N GLU A 63 0.18 -15.78 -19.57
CA GLU A 63 -0.87 -14.79 -19.71
C GLU A 63 -2.27 -15.43 -19.63
N VAL A 64 -3.21 -14.71 -19.04
CA VAL A 64 -4.64 -15.03 -19.12
C VAL A 64 -5.14 -14.56 -20.48
N SER A 65 -5.66 -15.48 -21.29
CA SER A 65 -6.06 -15.20 -22.66
C SER A 65 -7.31 -14.31 -22.72
N GLU A 66 -7.56 -13.69 -23.88
CA GLU A 66 -8.77 -12.89 -24.10
C GLU A 66 -10.04 -13.74 -23.96
N GLU A 67 -9.99 -15.01 -24.36
CA GLU A 67 -11.08 -15.96 -24.20
C GLU A 67 -11.36 -16.27 -22.73
N GLU A 68 -10.31 -16.50 -21.92
CA GLU A 68 -10.45 -16.70 -20.47
C GLU A 68 -11.08 -15.47 -19.81
N ARG A 69 -10.64 -14.26 -20.20
CA ARG A 69 -11.23 -13.01 -19.70
C ARG A 69 -12.71 -12.89 -20.06
N LYS A 70 -13.08 -13.14 -21.32
CA LYS A 70 -14.47 -13.12 -21.78
C LYS A 70 -15.33 -14.16 -21.06
N HIS A 71 -14.79 -15.37 -20.85
CA HIS A 71 -15.52 -16.43 -20.16
C HIS A 71 -15.82 -16.05 -18.71
N ALA A 72 -14.88 -15.39 -18.02
CA ALA A 72 -15.04 -15.00 -16.63
C ALA A 72 -16.28 -14.12 -16.37
N TRP A 73 -16.66 -13.25 -17.30
CA TRP A 73 -17.88 -12.43 -17.18
C TRP A 73 -19.17 -13.25 -17.13
N ASN A 74 -19.18 -14.45 -17.72
CA ASN A 74 -20.35 -15.34 -17.69
C ASN A 74 -20.43 -16.18 -16.41
N GLU A 75 -19.33 -16.28 -15.66
CA GLU A 75 -19.27 -17.08 -14.42
C GLU A 75 -19.53 -16.26 -13.15
N VAL A 76 -19.42 -14.93 -13.23
CA VAL A 76 -19.68 -14.02 -12.11
C VAL A 76 -21.12 -13.53 -12.16
N SER A 77 -21.84 -13.66 -11.05
CA SER A 77 -23.23 -13.19 -10.96
C SER A 77 -23.35 -11.68 -11.20
N GLU A 78 -24.44 -11.26 -11.83
CA GLU A 78 -24.74 -9.86 -12.15
C GLU A 78 -24.71 -8.93 -10.91
N ASP A 79 -25.18 -9.40 -9.75
CA ASP A 79 -25.15 -8.65 -8.50
C ASP A 79 -23.72 -8.29 -8.07
N VAL A 80 -22.80 -9.26 -8.19
CA VAL A 80 -21.37 -9.06 -7.86
C VAL A 80 -20.71 -8.14 -8.88
N ILE A 81 -21.00 -8.30 -10.17
CA ILE A 81 -20.51 -7.39 -11.22
C ILE A 81 -20.95 -5.95 -10.92
N THR A 82 -22.24 -5.77 -10.62
CA THR A 82 -22.82 -4.47 -10.27
C THR A 82 -22.14 -3.87 -9.04
N ALA A 83 -21.88 -4.68 -8.01
CA ALA A 83 -21.16 -4.23 -6.83
C ALA A 83 -19.72 -3.79 -7.14
N LEU A 84 -18.98 -4.57 -7.93
CA LEU A 84 -17.61 -4.23 -8.37
C LEU A 84 -17.59 -2.93 -9.19
N GLN A 85 -18.55 -2.74 -10.09
CA GLN A 85 -18.64 -1.52 -10.89
C GLN A 85 -18.92 -0.29 -10.02
N LYS A 86 -19.84 -0.39 -9.05
CA LYS A 86 -20.13 0.70 -8.12
C LYS A 86 -18.92 1.03 -7.23
N ALA A 87 -18.25 0.01 -6.69
CA ALA A 87 -17.01 0.18 -5.94
C ALA A 87 -15.95 0.88 -6.78
N ALA A 88 -15.71 0.41 -8.01
CA ALA A 88 -14.75 1.00 -8.93
C ALA A 88 -15.07 2.46 -9.24
N GLU A 89 -16.35 2.82 -9.38
CA GLU A 89 -16.75 4.20 -9.63
C GLU A 89 -16.50 5.11 -8.42
N ASN A 90 -16.76 4.65 -7.20
CA ASN A 90 -16.42 5.40 -6.00
C ASN A 90 -14.90 5.62 -5.86
N ILE A 91 -14.10 4.57 -6.10
CA ILE A 91 -12.63 4.63 -6.08
C ILE A 91 -12.13 5.63 -7.14
N ARG A 92 -12.68 5.58 -8.36
CA ARG A 92 -12.34 6.54 -9.42
C ARG A 92 -12.67 7.98 -9.00
N ASN A 93 -13.85 8.20 -8.45
CA ASN A 93 -14.32 9.52 -8.07
C ASN A 93 -13.51 10.12 -6.92
N PHE A 94 -13.00 9.29 -6.01
CA PHE A 94 -12.07 9.72 -4.98
C PHE A 94 -10.70 10.09 -5.57
N HIS A 95 -10.06 9.17 -6.30
CA HIS A 95 -8.69 9.34 -6.80
C HIS A 95 -8.56 10.39 -7.92
N ARG A 96 -9.60 10.59 -8.75
CA ARG A 96 -9.58 11.63 -9.80
C ARG A 96 -9.38 13.04 -9.22
N LYS A 97 -9.82 13.29 -7.99
CA LYS A 97 -9.67 14.58 -7.29
C LYS A 97 -8.23 14.84 -6.83
N GLN A 98 -7.37 13.82 -6.84
CA GLN A 98 -5.97 13.91 -6.41
C GLN A 98 -5.00 14.22 -7.57
N LEU A 99 -5.47 14.14 -8.82
CA LEU A 99 -4.61 14.36 -10.00
C LEU A 99 -4.00 15.76 -10.01
N GLN A 100 -2.68 15.83 -10.23
CA GLN A 100 -1.93 17.08 -10.32
C GLN A 100 -1.49 17.34 -11.76
N ASN A 101 -1.60 18.60 -12.19
CA ASN A 101 -1.13 19.04 -13.50
C ASN A 101 0.32 19.54 -13.46
N SER A 102 1.02 19.38 -14.58
CA SER A 102 2.31 20.05 -14.80
C SER A 102 2.15 21.57 -14.67
N ARG A 103 3.08 22.23 -13.99
CA ARG A 103 2.98 23.65 -13.67
C ARG A 103 4.32 24.36 -13.66
N MET A 104 4.32 25.60 -14.12
CA MET A 104 5.36 26.59 -13.79
C MET A 104 5.17 27.03 -12.34
N MET A 105 6.28 27.26 -11.64
CA MET A 105 6.31 27.73 -10.25
C MET A 105 6.82 29.16 -10.19
N ASP A 106 7.94 29.45 -10.87
CA ASP A 106 8.44 30.81 -11.05
C ASP A 106 8.50 31.16 -12.54
N MET A 107 8.11 32.38 -12.86
CA MET A 107 8.17 32.89 -14.23
C MET A 107 8.54 34.38 -14.21
N SER A 108 9.75 34.66 -14.68
CA SER A 108 10.24 35.98 -15.05
C SER A 108 10.73 35.95 -16.49
N GLU A 109 11.13 37.10 -17.05
CA GLU A 109 11.73 37.15 -18.40
C GLU A 109 13.03 36.33 -18.48
N ASP A 110 13.75 36.25 -17.36
CA ASP A 110 15.12 35.74 -17.30
C ASP A 110 15.24 34.36 -16.66
N ILE A 111 14.30 33.98 -15.78
CA ILE A 111 14.32 32.71 -15.03
C ILE A 111 12.93 32.09 -15.07
N ILE A 112 12.87 30.81 -15.42
CA ILE A 112 11.65 30.00 -15.38
C ILE A 112 11.93 28.70 -14.63
N SER A 113 11.10 28.36 -13.65
CA SER A 113 11.19 27.12 -12.89
C SER A 113 9.83 26.42 -12.83
N GLY A 114 9.82 25.10 -12.67
CA GLY A 114 8.56 24.38 -12.48
C GLY A 114 8.69 22.89 -12.34
N GLN A 115 7.55 22.21 -12.41
CA GLN A 115 7.41 20.76 -12.25
C GLN A 115 6.54 20.15 -13.35
N LEU A 116 7.06 19.14 -14.01
CA LEU A 116 6.31 18.25 -14.90
C LEU A 116 5.87 17.02 -14.12
N PHE A 117 4.58 16.70 -14.23
CA PHE A 117 3.99 15.48 -13.69
C PHE A 117 3.87 14.49 -14.85
N ARG A 118 4.55 13.34 -14.75
CA ARG A 118 4.58 12.30 -15.79
C ARG A 118 4.24 10.93 -15.22
N PRO A 119 3.26 10.20 -15.77
CA PRO A 119 3.00 8.85 -15.33
C PRO A 119 4.21 7.93 -15.52
N LEU A 120 4.24 6.85 -14.76
CA LEU A 120 5.11 5.71 -15.05
C LEU A 120 4.70 5.03 -16.36
N GLU A 121 5.64 4.40 -17.05
CA GLU A 121 5.35 3.75 -18.33
C GLU A 121 4.62 2.43 -18.08
N ARG A 122 5.18 1.61 -17.18
CA ARG A 122 4.65 0.29 -16.86
C ARG A 122 4.68 0.02 -15.37
N VAL A 123 3.59 -0.54 -14.84
CA VAL A 123 3.44 -0.85 -13.41
C VAL A 123 2.97 -2.28 -13.25
N GLY A 124 3.60 -3.00 -12.31
CA GLY A 124 3.14 -4.31 -11.87
C GLY A 124 2.27 -4.19 -10.62
N ILE A 125 1.08 -4.79 -10.62
CA ILE A 125 0.24 -4.95 -9.44
C ILE A 125 0.26 -6.41 -8.99
N TYR A 126 0.66 -6.65 -7.75
CA TYR A 126 0.65 -7.98 -7.15
C TYR A 126 -0.68 -8.19 -6.41
N VAL A 127 -1.42 -9.21 -6.81
CA VAL A 127 -2.70 -9.56 -6.19
C VAL A 127 -2.57 -10.92 -5.50
N PRO A 128 -2.62 -10.96 -4.15
CA PRO A 128 -2.53 -12.21 -3.40
C PRO A 128 -3.59 -13.21 -3.82
N GLY A 129 -3.22 -14.49 -3.80
CA GLY A 129 -4.16 -15.61 -3.96
C GLY A 129 -3.89 -16.70 -2.91
N GLY A 130 -4.67 -17.78 -2.97
CA GLY A 130 -4.55 -18.91 -2.05
C GLY A 130 -5.89 -19.32 -1.46
N THR A 131 -6.10 -19.05 -0.16
CA THR A 131 -7.32 -19.43 0.57
C THR A 131 -8.46 -18.44 0.41
N ALA A 132 -8.19 -17.25 -0.12
CA ALA A 132 -9.17 -16.20 -0.38
C ALA A 132 -8.83 -15.46 -1.67
N CYS A 133 -9.83 -14.75 -2.21
CA CYS A 133 -9.80 -14.05 -3.46
C CYS A 133 -10.16 -12.58 -3.21
N TYR A 134 -9.33 -11.64 -3.67
CA TYR A 134 -9.43 -10.22 -3.31
C TYR A 134 -9.64 -9.33 -4.55
N PRO A 135 -10.84 -9.31 -5.16
CA PRO A 135 -11.12 -8.43 -6.29
C PRO A 135 -11.04 -6.95 -5.90
N SER A 136 -11.30 -6.59 -4.64
CA SER A 136 -11.10 -5.22 -4.13
C SER A 136 -9.64 -4.76 -4.26
N THR A 137 -8.67 -5.62 -3.94
CA THR A 137 -7.25 -5.31 -4.12
C THR A 137 -6.88 -5.08 -5.59
N VAL A 138 -7.55 -5.76 -6.53
CA VAL A 138 -7.39 -5.46 -7.96
C VAL A 138 -7.82 -4.01 -8.24
N LEU A 139 -9.03 -3.64 -7.83
CA LEU A 139 -9.57 -2.29 -8.04
C LEU A 139 -8.68 -1.21 -7.40
N MET A 140 -8.28 -1.42 -6.14
CA MET A 140 -7.52 -0.46 -5.34
C MET A 140 -6.09 -0.25 -5.86
N ASN A 141 -5.47 -1.25 -6.49
CA ASN A 141 -4.14 -1.08 -7.10
C ASN A 141 -4.21 -0.54 -8.53
N ALA A 142 -5.13 -1.04 -9.36
CA ALA A 142 -5.16 -0.73 -10.79
C ALA A 142 -5.79 0.63 -11.09
N ILE A 143 -6.90 1.00 -10.44
CA ILE A 143 -7.63 2.24 -10.74
C ILE A 143 -6.75 3.50 -10.60
N PRO A 144 -6.01 3.71 -9.49
CA PRO A 144 -5.15 4.89 -9.38
C PRO A 144 -4.03 4.90 -10.42
N ALA A 145 -3.47 3.74 -10.81
CA ALA A 145 -2.46 3.64 -11.86
C ALA A 145 -3.01 4.05 -13.23
N VAL A 146 -4.19 3.53 -13.59
CA VAL A 146 -4.87 3.87 -14.85
C VAL A 146 -5.26 5.34 -14.87
N LEU A 147 -5.78 5.88 -13.77
CA LEU A 147 -6.13 7.31 -13.66
C LEU A 147 -4.92 8.23 -13.76
N ALA A 148 -3.77 7.84 -13.22
CA ALA A 148 -2.53 8.59 -13.35
C ALA A 148 -2.03 8.65 -14.80
N GLY A 149 -2.50 7.75 -15.67
CA GLY A 149 -2.11 7.65 -17.07
C GLY A 149 -0.96 6.67 -17.33
N VAL A 150 -0.77 5.68 -16.45
CA VAL A 150 0.17 4.58 -16.69
C VAL A 150 -0.22 3.86 -17.98
N LYS A 151 0.73 3.65 -18.88
CA LYS A 151 0.42 3.09 -20.21
C LYS A 151 0.13 1.59 -20.17
N GLU A 152 0.83 0.87 -19.31
CA GLU A 152 0.70 -0.58 -19.18
C GLU A 152 0.64 -1.00 -17.71
N VAL A 153 -0.53 -1.46 -17.26
CA VAL A 153 -0.75 -2.04 -15.94
C VAL A 153 -0.80 -3.56 -16.07
N ILE A 154 0.17 -4.22 -15.44
CA ILE A 154 0.33 -5.69 -15.46
C ILE A 154 -0.09 -6.24 -14.10
N MET A 155 -1.08 -7.13 -14.08
CA MET A 155 -1.46 -7.87 -12.88
C MET A 155 -0.74 -9.21 -12.82
N VAL A 156 -0.22 -9.57 -11.65
CA VAL A 156 0.27 -10.91 -11.35
C VAL A 156 -0.55 -11.52 -10.21
N THR A 157 -1.01 -12.75 -10.39
CA THR A 157 -1.71 -13.50 -9.32
C THR A 157 -1.47 -15.00 -9.43
N PRO A 158 -1.25 -15.72 -8.31
CA PRO A 158 -0.95 -17.15 -8.35
C PRO A 158 -2.17 -17.99 -8.73
N VAL A 159 -1.95 -19.04 -9.52
CA VAL A 159 -2.96 -20.05 -9.86
C VAL A 159 -2.59 -21.38 -9.19
N ARG A 160 -3.25 -21.71 -8.08
CA ARG A 160 -3.04 -23.03 -7.43
C ARG A 160 -3.65 -24.13 -8.30
N ASN A 161 -2.89 -25.21 -8.52
CA ASN A 161 -3.23 -26.34 -9.41
C ASN A 161 -3.27 -26.02 -10.92
N GLY A 162 -2.80 -24.84 -11.33
CA GLY A 162 -2.39 -24.52 -12.70
C GLY A 162 -3.46 -24.70 -13.79
N LYS A 163 -4.68 -24.19 -13.56
CA LYS A 163 -5.67 -24.06 -14.63
C LYS A 163 -6.00 -22.59 -14.89
N GLU A 164 -6.79 -21.95 -14.03
CA GLU A 164 -7.32 -20.62 -14.31
C GLU A 164 -7.31 -19.75 -13.06
N ILE A 165 -7.25 -18.43 -13.25
CA ILE A 165 -7.48 -17.48 -12.14
C ILE A 165 -8.95 -17.51 -11.75
N ALA A 166 -9.28 -17.06 -10.54
CA ALA A 166 -10.68 -16.91 -10.17
C ALA A 166 -11.38 -15.89 -11.11
N PRO A 167 -12.55 -16.23 -11.69
CA PRO A 167 -13.25 -15.37 -12.67
C PRO A 167 -13.45 -13.93 -12.19
N ILE A 168 -13.79 -13.77 -10.91
CA ILE A 168 -14.00 -12.47 -10.28
C ILE A 168 -12.75 -11.56 -10.30
N LEU A 169 -11.53 -12.12 -10.29
CA LEU A 169 -10.29 -11.34 -10.43
C LEU A 169 -10.14 -10.82 -11.86
N SER A 170 -10.49 -11.65 -12.86
CA SER A 170 -10.47 -11.23 -14.26
C SER A 170 -11.48 -10.11 -14.51
N VAL A 171 -12.71 -10.27 -14.01
CA VAL A 171 -13.77 -9.25 -14.13
C VAL A 171 -13.35 -7.95 -13.43
N ALA A 172 -12.78 -8.03 -12.23
CA ALA A 172 -12.28 -6.84 -11.52
C ALA A 172 -11.12 -6.17 -12.27
N ALA A 173 -10.22 -6.94 -12.88
CA ALA A 173 -9.11 -6.45 -13.68
C ALA A 173 -9.61 -5.72 -14.94
N ASP A 174 -10.60 -6.27 -15.64
CA ASP A 174 -11.26 -5.64 -16.78
C ASP A 174 -11.95 -4.34 -16.38
N ILE A 175 -12.74 -4.37 -15.29
CA ILE A 175 -13.41 -3.18 -14.75
C ILE A 175 -12.37 -2.12 -14.40
N ALA A 176 -11.23 -2.47 -13.81
CA ALA A 176 -10.22 -1.51 -13.37
C ALA A 176 -9.32 -0.96 -14.48
N GLY A 177 -9.27 -1.62 -15.64
CA GLY A 177 -8.45 -1.22 -16.79
C GLY A 177 -7.05 -1.85 -16.80
N VAL A 178 -6.88 -3.05 -16.25
CA VAL A 178 -5.64 -3.82 -16.34
C VAL A 178 -5.41 -4.29 -17.78
N ASN A 179 -4.20 -4.09 -18.30
CA ASN A 179 -3.83 -4.47 -19.65
C ASN A 179 -3.61 -5.99 -19.75
N THR A 180 -2.73 -6.53 -18.92
CA THR A 180 -2.25 -7.92 -19.00
C THR A 180 -2.31 -8.58 -17.63
N ILE A 181 -2.67 -9.87 -17.59
CA ILE A 181 -2.73 -10.65 -16.35
C ILE A 181 -1.83 -11.87 -16.51
N TYR A 182 -0.86 -12.06 -15.62
CA TYR A 182 -0.02 -13.25 -15.56
C TYR A 182 -0.36 -14.15 -14.37
N LYS A 183 -0.40 -15.46 -14.63
CA LYS A 183 -0.74 -16.56 -13.72
C LYS A 183 0.42 -16.96 -12.80
N ILE A 184 1.05 -15.98 -12.15
CA ILE A 184 2.21 -16.18 -11.27
C ILE A 184 2.07 -15.39 -9.96
N GLY A 185 2.60 -15.94 -8.85
CA GLY A 185 2.64 -15.25 -7.56
C GLY A 185 3.98 -15.39 -6.84
N GLY A 186 4.01 -15.08 -5.55
CA GLY A 186 5.20 -15.27 -4.70
C GLY A 186 6.40 -14.39 -5.08
N ILE A 187 7.58 -14.83 -4.63
CA ILE A 187 8.86 -14.15 -4.93
C ILE A 187 9.12 -14.16 -6.43
N GLN A 188 8.77 -15.25 -7.10
CA GLN A 188 9.01 -15.45 -8.52
C GLN A 188 8.25 -14.45 -9.40
N ALA A 189 7.04 -14.03 -8.99
CA ALA A 189 6.33 -12.96 -9.68
C ALA A 189 6.98 -11.59 -9.49
N ILE A 190 7.46 -11.29 -8.28
CA ILE A 190 8.21 -10.06 -8.01
C ILE A 190 9.51 -10.03 -8.81
N ALA A 191 10.21 -11.15 -8.92
CA ALA A 191 11.41 -11.29 -9.75
C ALA A 191 11.13 -11.01 -11.23
N ALA A 192 10.10 -11.64 -11.78
CA ALA A 192 9.72 -11.49 -13.18
C ALA A 192 9.32 -10.04 -13.50
N LEU A 193 8.56 -9.38 -12.62
CA LEU A 193 8.23 -7.96 -12.79
C LEU A 193 9.44 -7.04 -12.62
N ALA A 194 10.37 -7.35 -11.71
CA ALA A 194 11.52 -6.49 -11.46
C ALA A 194 12.57 -6.56 -12.57
N TYR A 195 12.88 -7.77 -13.05
CA TYR A 195 13.99 -8.01 -13.97
C TYR A 195 13.54 -8.29 -15.41
N GLY A 196 12.28 -8.68 -15.59
CA GLY A 196 11.80 -9.21 -16.86
C GLY A 196 12.27 -10.66 -17.09
N THR A 197 11.58 -11.34 -17.98
CA THR A 197 11.96 -12.64 -18.55
C THR A 197 11.69 -12.61 -20.06
N GLU A 198 11.92 -13.73 -20.74
CA GLU A 198 11.57 -13.90 -22.15
C GLU A 198 10.08 -13.71 -22.42
N SER A 199 9.23 -14.06 -21.44
CA SER A 199 7.77 -14.00 -21.57
C SER A 199 7.11 -12.82 -20.85
N ILE A 200 7.76 -12.24 -19.84
CA ILE A 200 7.15 -11.23 -18.97
C ILE A 200 8.03 -9.98 -18.98
N PRO A 201 7.52 -8.81 -19.42
CA PRO A 201 8.31 -7.60 -19.43
C PRO A 201 8.56 -7.08 -18.01
N ASN A 202 9.71 -6.44 -17.80
CA ASN A 202 10.00 -5.74 -16.55
C ASN A 202 9.16 -4.44 -16.43
N VAL A 203 8.91 -3.99 -15.21
CA VAL A 203 8.08 -2.79 -14.88
C VAL A 203 8.90 -1.70 -14.18
N ASP A 204 8.39 -0.47 -14.13
CA ASP A 204 9.04 0.64 -13.42
C ASP A 204 8.77 0.62 -11.90
N LYS A 205 7.59 0.14 -11.50
CA LYS A 205 7.16 0.07 -10.09
C LYS A 205 6.27 -1.16 -9.85
N ILE A 206 6.44 -1.80 -8.70
CA ILE A 206 5.60 -2.90 -8.23
C ILE A 206 4.82 -2.46 -7.00
N VAL A 207 3.49 -2.61 -7.04
CA VAL A 207 2.59 -2.29 -5.94
C VAL A 207 1.75 -3.49 -5.52
N GLY A 208 1.14 -3.41 -4.35
CA GLY A 208 0.22 -4.42 -3.85
C GLY A 208 0.78 -5.18 -2.65
N PRO A 209 -0.07 -5.49 -1.66
CA PRO A 209 0.34 -6.20 -0.46
C PRO A 209 0.61 -7.68 -0.76
N GLY A 210 1.38 -8.34 0.09
CA GLY A 210 1.63 -9.77 -0.04
C GLY A 210 2.14 -10.36 1.27
N ASN A 211 2.32 -11.68 1.30
CA ASN A 211 2.88 -12.34 2.48
C ASN A 211 4.34 -11.92 2.74
N ALA A 212 4.92 -12.40 3.85
CA ALA A 212 6.28 -12.06 4.25
C ALA A 212 7.35 -12.32 3.16
N TYR A 213 7.16 -13.31 2.29
CA TYR A 213 8.10 -13.60 1.19
C TYR A 213 7.98 -12.57 0.06
N VAL A 214 6.76 -12.12 -0.26
CA VAL A 214 6.53 -11.05 -1.24
C VAL A 214 7.07 -9.72 -0.70
N ALA A 215 6.81 -9.41 0.58
CA ALA A 215 7.36 -8.23 1.24
C ALA A 215 8.90 -8.23 1.22
N ALA A 216 9.52 -9.39 1.50
CA ALA A 216 10.97 -9.56 1.40
C ALA A 216 11.48 -9.39 -0.03
N ALA A 217 10.83 -9.99 -1.02
CA ALA A 217 11.20 -9.83 -2.41
C ALA A 217 11.14 -8.35 -2.85
N LYS A 218 10.05 -7.65 -2.54
CA LYS A 218 9.87 -6.21 -2.82
C LYS A 218 10.99 -5.37 -2.19
N SER A 219 11.34 -5.66 -0.94
CA SER A 219 12.43 -4.96 -0.25
C SER A 219 13.79 -5.12 -0.93
N LEU A 220 14.05 -6.29 -1.52
CA LEU A 220 15.33 -6.61 -2.16
C LEU A 220 15.44 -6.07 -3.59
N VAL A 221 14.31 -5.86 -4.29
CA VAL A 221 14.29 -5.29 -5.64
C VAL A 221 14.15 -3.77 -5.67
N TYR A 222 13.91 -3.14 -4.52
CA TYR A 222 13.83 -1.68 -4.42
C TYR A 222 15.16 -1.03 -4.87
N GLY A 223 15.07 -0.07 -5.78
CA GLY A 223 16.22 0.57 -6.43
C GLY A 223 16.48 0.06 -7.85
N THR A 224 16.11 -1.19 -8.15
CA THR A 224 15.95 -1.68 -9.53
C THR A 224 14.59 -1.26 -10.07
N VAL A 225 13.55 -1.42 -9.24
CA VAL A 225 12.20 -0.94 -9.49
C VAL A 225 11.70 -0.15 -8.27
N GLY A 226 10.73 0.74 -8.50
CA GLY A 226 9.99 1.34 -7.40
C GLY A 226 9.14 0.30 -6.67
N ILE A 227 8.88 0.53 -5.39
CA ILE A 227 7.82 -0.17 -4.64
C ILE A 227 6.93 0.87 -3.95
N ASP A 228 5.68 0.50 -3.66
CA ASP A 228 4.77 1.25 -2.77
C ASP A 228 5.29 1.24 -1.33
N MET A 229 5.36 0.06 -0.72
CA MET A 229 5.74 -0.14 0.67
C MET A 229 6.08 -1.61 0.96
N ILE A 230 6.73 -1.83 2.10
CA ILE A 230 6.94 -3.17 2.67
C ILE A 230 5.79 -3.42 3.65
N ALA A 231 4.87 -4.30 3.27
CA ALA A 231 3.73 -4.64 4.11
C ALA A 231 4.19 -5.44 5.36
N GLY A 232 3.84 -4.93 6.54
CA GLY A 232 3.76 -5.69 7.79
C GLY A 232 2.35 -6.24 8.06
N PRO A 233 2.11 -6.82 9.25
CA PRO A 233 0.77 -7.26 9.65
C PRO A 233 -0.23 -6.11 9.66
N SER A 234 -1.46 -6.37 9.21
CA SER A 234 -2.54 -5.40 9.18
C SER A 234 -3.03 -5.03 10.58
N GLU A 235 -3.53 -3.80 10.74
CA GLU A 235 -3.92 -3.29 12.05
C GLU A 235 -5.06 -2.26 12.06
N VAL A 236 -5.98 -2.43 13.01
CA VAL A 236 -7.05 -1.45 13.31
C VAL A 236 -6.92 -0.94 14.75
N ALA A 237 -7.05 0.36 14.92
CA ALA A 237 -7.19 0.99 16.23
C ALA A 237 -8.51 1.74 16.32
N VAL A 238 -9.30 1.45 17.36
CA VAL A 238 -10.57 2.10 17.65
C VAL A 238 -10.38 3.02 18.85
N ILE A 239 -10.61 4.32 18.66
CA ILE A 239 -10.80 5.28 19.75
C ILE A 239 -12.29 5.37 20.04
N ALA A 240 -12.69 5.06 21.27
CA ALA A 240 -14.11 5.05 21.65
C ALA A 240 -14.38 5.71 23.00
N ASP A 241 -15.55 6.34 23.15
CA ASP A 241 -16.05 6.90 24.41
C ASP A 241 -17.27 6.10 24.93
N ASP A 242 -17.93 6.61 25.98
CA ASP A 242 -19.10 5.96 26.59
C ASP A 242 -20.34 5.86 25.66
N HIS A 243 -20.37 6.58 24.54
CA HIS A 243 -21.48 6.56 23.58
C HIS A 243 -21.33 5.45 22.54
N ALA A 244 -20.14 4.87 22.39
CA ALA A 244 -19.88 3.85 21.40
C ALA A 244 -20.62 2.54 21.70
N ASN A 245 -20.99 1.82 20.64
CA ASN A 245 -21.70 0.56 20.77
C ASN A 245 -20.71 -0.62 20.86
N PRO A 246 -20.66 -1.38 21.98
CA PRO A 246 -19.73 -2.49 22.14
C PRO A 246 -19.94 -3.61 21.12
N VAL A 247 -21.14 -3.76 20.55
CA VAL A 247 -21.46 -4.73 19.50
C VAL A 247 -20.74 -4.39 18.20
N TYR A 248 -20.72 -3.09 17.83
CA TYR A 248 -20.08 -2.61 16.60
C TYR A 248 -18.56 -2.68 16.73
N ILE A 249 -18.00 -2.18 17.84
CA ILE A 249 -16.56 -2.29 18.12
C ILE A 249 -16.10 -3.75 18.06
N ALA A 250 -16.85 -4.69 18.66
CA ALA A 250 -16.49 -6.10 18.59
C ALA A 250 -16.48 -6.62 17.14
N ALA A 251 -17.43 -6.20 16.32
CA ALA A 251 -17.50 -6.57 14.90
C ALA A 251 -16.31 -5.98 14.11
N ASP A 252 -15.95 -4.72 14.35
CA ASP A 252 -14.85 -4.03 13.65
C ASP A 252 -13.49 -4.64 14.02
N LEU A 253 -13.25 -4.93 15.30
CA LEU A 253 -12.05 -5.66 15.73
C LEU A 253 -12.00 -7.07 15.12
N ILE A 254 -13.15 -7.76 15.01
CA ILE A 254 -13.21 -9.08 14.38
C ILE A 254 -12.89 -9.00 12.89
N ALA A 255 -13.45 -8.01 12.18
CA ALA A 255 -13.25 -7.81 10.75
C ALA A 255 -11.76 -7.73 10.43
N GLN A 256 -10.98 -6.95 11.18
CA GLN A 256 -9.54 -6.92 11.00
C GLN A 256 -8.86 -8.24 11.41
N ALA A 257 -9.24 -8.81 12.56
CA ALA A 257 -8.58 -9.99 13.14
C ALA A 257 -8.70 -11.26 12.28
N GLU A 258 -9.74 -11.39 11.45
CA GLU A 258 -9.91 -12.57 10.63
C GLU A 258 -8.99 -12.64 9.41
N HIS A 259 -8.29 -11.54 9.06
CA HIS A 259 -7.37 -11.52 7.92
C HIS A 259 -6.19 -12.48 8.11
N ASP A 260 -5.46 -12.37 9.22
CA ASP A 260 -4.26 -13.15 9.53
C ASP A 260 -4.09 -13.35 11.04
N LYS A 261 -3.41 -14.43 11.45
CA LYS A 261 -3.12 -14.69 12.87
C LYS A 261 -2.23 -13.62 13.53
N ASN A 262 -1.51 -12.85 12.71
CA ASN A 262 -0.66 -11.75 13.13
C ASN A 262 -1.34 -10.37 13.05
N ALA A 263 -2.59 -10.30 12.54
CA ALA A 263 -3.34 -9.06 12.52
C ALA A 263 -3.51 -8.50 13.94
N ARG A 264 -3.53 -7.17 14.06
CA ARG A 264 -3.55 -6.47 15.34
C ARG A 264 -4.79 -5.61 15.45
N THR A 265 -5.41 -5.64 16.62
CA THR A 265 -6.61 -4.86 16.89
C THR A 265 -6.46 -4.16 18.22
N PHE A 266 -6.85 -2.89 18.28
CA PHE A 266 -6.65 -2.07 19.47
C PHE A 266 -7.93 -1.35 19.83
N LEU A 267 -8.37 -1.47 21.07
CA LEU A 267 -9.44 -0.65 21.63
C LEU A 267 -8.84 0.33 22.64
N VAL A 268 -8.84 1.62 22.33
CA VAL A 268 -8.38 2.67 23.25
C VAL A 268 -9.60 3.49 23.68
N THR A 269 -9.97 3.42 24.95
CA THR A 269 -11.23 4.01 25.43
C THR A 269 -11.12 4.63 26.81
N THR A 270 -12.00 5.58 27.11
CA THR A 270 -12.20 6.12 28.47
C THR A 270 -13.15 5.28 29.33
N SER A 271 -13.80 4.27 28.74
CA SER A 271 -14.89 3.53 29.37
C SER A 271 -14.48 2.12 29.78
N ARG A 272 -14.40 1.85 31.08
CA ARG A 272 -14.22 0.48 31.60
C ARG A 272 -15.39 -0.43 31.22
N LYS A 273 -16.61 0.11 31.27
CA LYS A 273 -17.82 -0.61 30.90
C LYS A 273 -17.75 -1.09 29.44
N LEU A 274 -17.31 -0.23 28.53
CA LEU A 274 -17.18 -0.57 27.11
C LEU A 274 -16.20 -1.73 26.88
N ILE A 275 -15.04 -1.74 27.55
CA ILE A 275 -14.08 -2.84 27.46
C ILE A 275 -14.72 -4.18 27.87
N GLU A 276 -15.42 -4.21 29.00
CA GLU A 276 -16.06 -5.42 29.53
C GLU A 276 -17.19 -5.92 28.62
N GLU A 277 -17.98 -5.01 28.04
CA GLU A 277 -19.08 -5.34 27.14
C GLU A 277 -18.56 -5.81 25.76
N THR A 278 -17.56 -5.13 25.20
CA THR A 278 -16.90 -5.55 23.96
C THR A 278 -16.25 -6.92 24.13
N GLN A 279 -15.63 -7.23 25.27
CA GLN A 279 -15.08 -8.56 25.53
C GLN A 279 -16.14 -9.68 25.44
N LYS A 280 -17.35 -9.45 25.95
CA LYS A 280 -18.46 -10.41 25.87
C LYS A 280 -18.95 -10.58 24.43
N GLU A 281 -19.09 -9.48 23.69
CA GLU A 281 -19.51 -9.55 22.29
C GLU A 281 -18.46 -10.19 21.38
N LEU A 282 -17.16 -9.96 21.62
CA LEU A 282 -16.10 -10.68 20.93
C LEU A 282 -16.22 -12.20 21.09
N GLU A 283 -16.48 -12.68 22.31
CA GLU A 283 -16.63 -14.12 22.58
C GLU A 283 -17.84 -14.71 21.85
N LYS A 284 -18.97 -14.00 21.87
CA LYS A 284 -20.21 -14.39 21.21
C LYS A 284 -20.09 -14.39 19.68
N GLN A 285 -19.55 -13.32 19.10
CA GLN A 285 -19.43 -13.16 17.66
C GLN A 285 -18.36 -14.09 17.07
N CYS A 286 -17.18 -14.20 17.71
CA CYS A 286 -16.16 -15.14 17.27
C CYS A 286 -16.61 -16.61 17.32
N ALA A 287 -17.54 -16.98 18.20
CA ALA A 287 -17.99 -18.36 18.32
C ALA A 287 -18.64 -18.92 17.04
N VAL A 288 -19.20 -18.05 16.19
CA VAL A 288 -19.91 -18.42 14.96
C VAL A 288 -19.16 -18.06 13.67
N LEU A 289 -17.95 -17.50 13.77
CA LEU A 289 -17.14 -17.15 12.59
C LEU A 289 -16.56 -18.39 11.91
N PRO A 290 -16.64 -18.49 10.56
CA PRO A 290 -15.95 -19.54 9.81
C PRO A 290 -14.43 -19.54 10.03
N ARG A 291 -13.82 -18.36 10.21
CA ARG A 291 -12.37 -18.18 10.45
C ARG A 291 -12.02 -17.98 11.94
N LYS A 292 -12.82 -18.56 12.84
CA LYS A 292 -12.70 -18.40 14.31
C LYS A 292 -11.28 -18.62 14.84
N GLU A 293 -10.57 -19.66 14.39
CA GLU A 293 -9.22 -19.97 14.91
C GLU A 293 -8.22 -18.87 14.58
N ILE A 294 -8.37 -18.22 13.42
CA ILE A 294 -7.51 -17.13 12.98
C ILE A 294 -7.81 -15.88 13.81
N ALA A 295 -9.07 -15.44 13.82
CA ALA A 295 -9.50 -14.25 14.56
C ALA A 295 -9.20 -14.38 16.06
N THR A 296 -9.47 -15.54 16.66
CA THR A 296 -9.20 -15.78 18.08
C THR A 296 -7.72 -15.71 18.41
N ALA A 297 -6.84 -16.21 17.53
CA ALA A 297 -5.40 -16.17 17.75
C ALA A 297 -4.86 -14.74 17.70
N ALA A 298 -5.31 -13.94 16.72
CA ALA A 298 -4.97 -12.53 16.57
C ALA A 298 -5.44 -11.69 17.77
N ILE A 299 -6.70 -11.85 18.17
CA ILE A 299 -7.30 -11.11 19.31
C ILE A 299 -6.57 -11.44 20.63
N LYS A 300 -6.20 -12.71 20.86
CA LYS A 300 -5.54 -13.10 22.11
C LYS A 300 -4.08 -12.68 22.19
N SER A 301 -3.35 -12.76 21.08
CA SER A 301 -1.88 -12.70 21.10
C SER A 301 -1.31 -11.37 20.62
N GLN A 302 -2.02 -10.71 19.71
CA GLN A 302 -1.52 -9.55 18.97
C GLN A 302 -2.30 -8.26 19.24
N SER A 303 -3.44 -8.37 19.93
CA SER A 303 -4.37 -7.27 20.17
C SER A 303 -4.37 -6.83 21.64
N ALA A 304 -4.91 -5.64 21.92
CA ALA A 304 -5.07 -5.15 23.30
C ALA A 304 -6.16 -4.09 23.43
N ALA A 305 -6.83 -4.08 24.57
CA ALA A 305 -7.63 -2.96 25.05
C ALA A 305 -6.80 -2.10 26.01
N LEU A 306 -7.01 -0.80 25.99
CA LEU A 306 -6.32 0.17 26.83
C LEU A 306 -7.32 1.20 27.36
N LEU A 307 -7.47 1.22 28.69
CA LEU A 307 -8.23 2.24 29.38
C LEU A 307 -7.37 3.50 29.57
N VAL A 308 -7.89 4.66 29.16
CA VAL A 308 -7.25 5.97 29.35
C VAL A 308 -8.17 6.90 30.14
N ASN A 309 -7.61 7.97 30.72
CA ASN A 309 -8.39 8.89 31.55
C ASN A 309 -9.25 9.86 30.73
N ASP A 310 -8.85 10.13 29.48
CA ASP A 310 -9.50 11.10 28.61
C ASP A 310 -9.20 10.81 27.13
N ILE A 311 -10.05 11.34 26.24
CA ILE A 311 -9.93 11.14 24.79
C ILE A 311 -8.68 11.79 24.21
N HIS A 312 -8.14 12.87 24.79
CA HIS A 312 -6.90 13.46 24.30
C HIS A 312 -5.73 12.49 24.46
N THR A 313 -5.62 11.84 25.61
CA THR A 313 -4.64 10.77 25.86
C THR A 313 -4.82 9.61 24.88
N ALA A 314 -6.05 9.26 24.48
CA ALA A 314 -6.28 8.23 23.45
C ALA A 314 -5.63 8.61 22.11
N PHE A 315 -5.81 9.85 21.64
CA PHE A 315 -5.18 10.36 20.42
C PHE A 315 -3.65 10.38 20.53
N GLU A 316 -3.07 10.79 21.66
CA GLU A 316 -1.61 10.76 21.86
C GLU A 316 -1.02 9.36 21.68
N ILE A 317 -1.69 8.35 22.23
CA ILE A 317 -1.25 6.95 22.15
C ILE A 317 -1.42 6.41 20.73
N VAL A 318 -2.57 6.66 20.10
CA VAL A 318 -2.83 6.22 18.72
C VAL A 318 -1.89 6.90 17.73
N ASN A 319 -1.58 8.18 17.90
CA ASN A 319 -0.59 8.87 17.08
C ASN A 319 0.82 8.28 17.22
N GLN A 320 1.18 7.78 18.42
CA GLN A 320 2.45 7.05 18.62
C GLN A 320 2.42 5.65 18.01
N LEU A 321 1.27 4.98 18.01
CA LEU A 321 1.06 3.70 17.37
C LEU A 321 1.21 3.84 15.84
N ALA A 322 0.53 4.83 15.27
CA ALA A 322 0.42 5.13 13.84
C ALA A 322 -0.20 3.97 13.04
N PRO A 323 -1.45 3.60 13.34
CA PRO A 323 -2.09 2.41 12.77
C PRO A 323 -2.34 2.55 11.26
N GLU A 324 -2.50 1.41 10.60
CA GLU A 324 -3.03 1.31 9.23
C GLU A 324 -4.45 1.89 9.15
N HIS A 325 -5.35 1.39 9.99
CA HIS A 325 -6.73 1.85 10.12
C HIS A 325 -7.00 2.49 11.49
N LEU A 326 -7.60 3.68 11.50
CA LEU A 326 -8.07 4.35 12.71
C LEU A 326 -9.58 4.58 12.64
N GLU A 327 -10.32 3.98 13.55
CA GLU A 327 -11.73 4.30 13.75
C GLU A 327 -11.91 5.24 14.95
N ILE A 328 -12.71 6.28 14.77
CA ILE A 328 -13.04 7.26 15.82
C ILE A 328 -14.54 7.15 16.09
N GLN A 329 -14.88 6.31 17.07
CA GLN A 329 -16.24 6.05 17.53
C GLN A 329 -16.51 6.81 18.84
N VAL A 330 -16.48 8.14 18.77
CA VAL A 330 -16.78 9.04 19.90
C VAL A 330 -17.95 9.96 19.54
N GLU A 331 -18.52 10.64 20.53
CA GLU A 331 -19.50 11.70 20.27
C GLU A 331 -18.89 12.82 19.40
N ASN A 332 -19.60 13.25 18.36
CA ASN A 332 -19.16 14.30 17.44
C ASN A 332 -17.75 14.05 16.82
N PRO A 333 -17.52 12.91 16.14
CA PRO A 333 -16.18 12.45 15.75
C PRO A 333 -15.41 13.43 14.84
N LEU A 334 -16.12 14.20 14.02
CA LEU A 334 -15.54 15.22 13.13
C LEU A 334 -14.79 16.32 13.89
N LEU A 335 -15.19 16.66 15.12
CA LEU A 335 -14.51 17.68 15.93
C LEU A 335 -13.10 17.26 16.36
N HIS A 336 -12.81 15.95 16.30
CA HIS A 336 -11.55 15.39 16.74
C HIS A 336 -10.56 15.15 15.59
N LEU A 337 -10.96 15.37 14.33
CA LEU A 337 -10.14 15.03 13.16
C LEU A 337 -8.77 15.72 13.16
N SER A 338 -8.70 16.96 13.65
CA SER A 338 -7.44 17.73 13.77
C SER A 338 -6.43 17.13 14.77
N LYS A 339 -6.86 16.21 15.63
CA LYS A 339 -6.00 15.50 16.59
C LYS A 339 -5.28 14.31 15.96
N VAL A 340 -5.72 13.85 14.79
CA VAL A 340 -5.05 12.77 14.06
C VAL A 340 -3.78 13.32 13.42
N GLN A 341 -2.64 12.73 13.78
CA GLN A 341 -1.33 13.07 13.21
C GLN A 341 -0.78 11.91 12.38
N ASN A 342 -0.96 10.66 12.84
CA ASN A 342 -0.47 9.48 12.15
C ASN A 342 -1.54 8.38 12.10
N ALA A 343 -2.05 8.11 10.91
CA ALA A 343 -2.91 6.96 10.58
C ALA A 343 -2.86 6.75 9.06
N GLY A 344 -2.99 5.51 8.58
CA GLY A 344 -3.10 5.24 7.15
C GLY A 344 -4.41 5.77 6.59
N SER A 345 -5.52 5.32 7.17
CA SER A 345 -6.88 5.79 6.86
C SER A 345 -7.68 6.02 8.14
N VAL A 346 -8.64 6.94 8.10
CA VAL A 346 -9.46 7.34 9.25
C VAL A 346 -10.94 7.18 8.94
N PHE A 347 -11.64 6.50 9.84
CA PHE A 347 -13.06 6.23 9.77
C PHE A 347 -13.77 6.93 10.94
N LEU A 348 -14.86 7.65 10.64
CA LEU A 348 -15.50 8.56 11.59
C LEU A 348 -16.93 8.13 11.90
N GLY A 349 -17.20 7.87 13.18
CA GLY A 349 -18.52 7.50 13.70
C GLY A 349 -18.88 6.02 13.51
N GLU A 350 -19.93 5.59 14.21
CA GLU A 350 -20.34 4.19 14.33
C GLU A 350 -20.86 3.53 13.04
N HIS A 351 -21.20 4.34 12.02
CA HIS A 351 -21.73 3.86 10.74
C HIS A 351 -20.66 3.75 9.64
N THR A 352 -19.40 3.90 10.01
CA THR A 352 -18.27 3.93 9.08
C THR A 352 -17.26 2.85 9.47
N PRO A 353 -17.62 1.55 9.39
CA PRO A 353 -16.67 0.48 9.70
C PRO A 353 -15.55 0.43 8.65
N GLU A 354 -14.36 -0.05 9.03
CA GLU A 354 -13.20 -0.26 8.14
C GLU A 354 -13.59 -0.93 6.81
N ALA A 355 -14.48 -1.92 6.87
CA ALA A 355 -14.97 -2.66 5.70
C ALA A 355 -15.53 -1.76 4.58
N ILE A 356 -16.13 -0.61 4.91
CA ILE A 356 -16.56 0.35 3.87
C ILE A 356 -15.36 0.89 3.10
N GLY A 357 -14.24 1.20 3.77
CA GLY A 357 -13.00 1.62 3.13
C GLY A 357 -12.38 0.54 2.26
N ASP A 358 -12.39 -0.70 2.75
CA ASP A 358 -11.80 -1.84 2.06
C ASP A 358 -12.47 -2.19 0.72
N TYR A 359 -13.76 -1.90 0.60
CA TYR A 359 -14.54 -2.36 -0.54
C TYR A 359 -15.14 -1.23 -1.39
N PHE A 360 -15.59 -0.13 -0.79
CA PHE A 360 -16.60 0.72 -1.46
C PHE A 360 -16.42 2.23 -1.33
N GLY A 361 -15.88 2.72 -0.21
CA GLY A 361 -15.95 4.14 0.17
C GLY A 361 -15.17 5.08 -0.75
N GLY A 362 -14.16 4.58 -1.46
CA GLY A 362 -13.37 5.34 -2.42
C GLY A 362 -11.89 5.54 -2.01
N PRO A 363 -11.56 5.84 -0.75
CA PRO A 363 -10.17 5.80 -0.26
C PRO A 363 -9.51 4.45 -0.51
N ASN A 364 -8.18 4.44 -0.59
CA ASN A 364 -7.42 3.24 -0.90
C ASN A 364 -7.15 2.41 0.35
N HIS A 365 -7.31 1.08 0.26
CA HIS A 365 -7.01 0.16 1.36
C HIS A 365 -5.58 -0.41 1.35
N VAL A 366 -4.77 -0.06 0.35
CA VAL A 366 -3.34 -0.41 0.35
C VAL A 366 -2.64 0.64 1.20
N LEU A 367 -2.50 0.33 2.49
CA LEU A 367 -2.19 1.30 3.53
C LEU A 367 -0.90 0.95 4.29
N PRO A 368 -0.23 1.96 4.86
CA PRO A 368 0.99 1.76 5.61
C PRO A 368 0.71 1.04 6.94
N THR A 369 1.33 -0.11 7.13
CA THR A 369 1.16 -0.94 8.34
C THR A 369 2.34 -0.82 9.32
N SER A 370 2.18 -1.38 10.52
CA SER A 370 3.24 -1.51 11.53
C SER A 370 3.90 -0.18 11.88
N GLY A 371 3.07 0.86 12.00
CA GLY A 371 3.53 2.20 12.35
C GLY A 371 4.25 2.98 11.24
N THR A 372 4.23 2.48 10.00
CA THR A 372 4.82 3.21 8.86
C THR A 372 3.98 4.41 8.42
N ALA A 373 2.74 4.55 8.90
CA ALA A 373 1.91 5.75 8.70
C ALA A 373 2.53 7.05 9.24
N ARG A 374 3.64 6.96 10.01
CA ARG A 374 4.45 8.12 10.43
C ARG A 374 5.21 8.79 9.29
N PHE A 375 5.46 8.08 8.19
CA PHE A 375 6.28 8.59 7.08
C PHE A 375 5.81 8.11 5.70
N SER A 376 4.81 7.24 5.64
CA SER A 376 4.21 6.72 4.42
C SER A 376 2.74 7.08 4.34
N SER A 377 2.18 7.05 3.14
CA SER A 377 0.76 7.27 2.87
C SER A 377 0.13 6.01 2.28
N GLY A 378 -1.20 5.97 2.28
CA GLY A 378 -1.94 5.01 1.46
C GLY A 378 -1.66 5.22 -0.02
N LEU A 379 -1.78 4.13 -0.79
CA LEU A 379 -1.59 4.16 -2.24
C LEU A 379 -2.54 5.17 -2.89
N SER A 380 -2.01 6.00 -3.78
CA SER A 380 -2.75 7.08 -4.44
C SER A 380 -2.30 7.27 -5.89
N VAL A 381 -2.90 8.22 -6.62
CA VAL A 381 -2.42 8.56 -7.98
C VAL A 381 -0.98 9.08 -7.99
N ASP A 382 -0.53 9.71 -6.90
CA ASP A 382 0.82 10.27 -6.76
C ASP A 382 1.89 9.16 -6.79
N ASP A 383 1.54 7.94 -6.39
CA ASP A 383 2.43 6.78 -6.43
C ASP A 383 2.81 6.35 -7.85
N PHE A 384 2.02 6.75 -8.84
CA PHE A 384 2.16 6.35 -10.24
C PHE A 384 2.67 7.50 -11.12
N VAL A 385 3.12 8.60 -10.51
CA VAL A 385 3.60 9.79 -11.20
C VAL A 385 4.99 10.19 -10.72
N LYS A 386 5.86 10.57 -11.65
CA LYS A 386 7.15 11.21 -11.41
C LYS A 386 7.01 12.73 -11.50
N LYS A 387 7.57 13.45 -10.52
CA LYS A 387 7.62 14.92 -10.47
C LYS A 387 9.01 15.36 -10.96
N ILE A 388 9.10 15.78 -12.22
CA ILE A 388 10.36 16.21 -12.86
C ILE A 388 10.47 17.72 -12.72
N THR A 389 11.52 18.21 -12.05
CA THR A 389 11.80 19.65 -11.96
C THR A 389 12.51 20.14 -13.21
N TYR A 390 12.18 21.36 -13.65
CA TYR A 390 12.91 22.03 -14.72
C TYR A 390 13.28 23.45 -14.32
N LEU A 391 14.38 23.92 -14.90
CA LEU A 391 14.93 25.25 -14.68
C LEU A 391 15.47 25.79 -15.99
N TYR A 392 15.12 27.03 -16.30
CA TYR A 392 15.64 27.79 -17.42
C TYR A 392 16.22 29.10 -16.88
N TYR A 393 17.39 29.47 -17.40
CA TYR A 393 18.08 30.73 -17.17
C TYR A 393 18.42 31.33 -18.53
N SER A 394 18.15 32.63 -18.68
CA SER A 394 18.71 33.44 -19.74
C SER A 394 20.22 33.63 -19.54
N GLU A 395 20.90 34.16 -20.56
CA GLU A 395 22.31 34.53 -20.47
C GLU A 395 22.54 35.59 -19.38
N GLU A 396 21.66 36.60 -19.31
CA GLU A 396 21.77 37.68 -18.33
C GLU A 396 21.53 37.18 -16.90
N ALA A 397 20.54 36.29 -16.71
CA ALA A 397 20.33 35.63 -15.42
C ALA A 397 21.58 34.87 -14.97
N LEU A 398 22.21 34.14 -15.88
CA LEU A 398 23.41 33.35 -15.57
C LEU A 398 24.59 34.27 -15.23
N LYS A 399 24.80 35.37 -15.97
CA LYS A 399 25.83 36.37 -15.65
C LYS A 399 25.67 36.93 -14.24
N GLN A 400 24.44 37.23 -13.84
CA GLN A 400 24.13 37.74 -12.50
C GLN A 400 24.38 36.70 -11.41
N ALA A 401 24.03 35.43 -11.65
CA ALA A 401 24.19 34.34 -10.68
C ALA A 401 25.64 33.81 -10.59
N ALA A 402 26.43 33.99 -11.64
CA ALA A 402 27.74 33.35 -11.78
C ALA A 402 28.73 33.61 -10.62
N PRO A 403 28.88 34.85 -10.08
CA PRO A 403 29.79 35.08 -8.96
C PRO A 403 29.48 34.18 -7.75
N SER A 404 28.20 34.01 -7.43
CA SER A 404 27.74 33.16 -6.34
C SER A 404 28.02 31.68 -6.61
N VAL A 405 27.71 31.20 -7.83
CA VAL A 405 27.94 29.79 -8.21
C VAL A 405 29.44 29.47 -8.20
N ILE A 406 30.28 30.36 -8.73
CA ILE A 406 31.74 30.19 -8.76
C ILE A 406 32.32 30.20 -7.35
N ALA A 407 31.84 31.09 -6.46
CA ALA A 407 32.29 31.14 -5.08
C ALA A 407 32.00 29.81 -4.34
N ILE A 408 30.77 29.29 -4.48
CA ILE A 408 30.38 28.01 -3.87
C ILE A 408 31.19 26.85 -4.47
N ALA A 409 31.29 26.77 -5.80
CA ALA A 409 32.01 25.70 -6.48
C ALA A 409 33.52 25.69 -6.14
N ASN A 410 34.11 26.85 -5.86
CA ASN A 410 35.50 26.94 -5.39
C ASN A 410 35.67 26.39 -3.98
N GLU A 411 34.77 26.75 -3.06
CA GLU A 411 34.79 26.23 -1.68
C GLU A 411 34.59 24.70 -1.66
N GLU A 412 33.71 24.20 -2.52
CA GLU A 412 33.48 22.76 -2.71
C GLU A 412 34.59 22.07 -3.54
N GLN A 413 35.54 22.84 -4.09
CA GLN A 413 36.65 22.35 -4.93
C GLN A 413 36.18 21.61 -6.20
N LEU A 414 35.00 21.96 -6.72
CA LEU A 414 34.39 21.36 -7.90
C LEU A 414 34.74 22.13 -9.19
N VAL A 415 35.98 22.02 -9.63
CA VAL A 415 36.52 22.77 -10.79
C VAL A 415 35.70 22.56 -12.07
N GLY A 416 35.11 21.39 -12.28
CA GLY A 416 34.23 21.13 -13.42
C GLY A 416 32.95 21.98 -13.42
N HIS A 417 32.35 22.20 -12.25
CA HIS A 417 31.14 23.03 -12.10
C HIS A 417 31.46 24.51 -12.37
N LEU A 418 32.58 24.99 -11.83
CA LEU A 418 33.10 26.33 -12.11
C LEU A 418 33.29 26.56 -13.61
N ARG A 419 34.01 25.64 -14.29
CA ARG A 419 34.28 25.75 -15.73
C ARG A 419 33.00 25.76 -16.57
N ALA A 420 31.96 25.04 -16.16
CA ALA A 420 30.68 25.01 -16.86
C ALA A 420 30.00 26.40 -16.90
N VAL A 421 30.15 27.20 -15.84
CA VAL A 421 29.66 28.58 -15.78
C VAL A 421 30.60 29.51 -16.53
N GLU A 422 31.90 29.48 -16.23
CA GLU A 422 32.89 30.39 -16.84
C GLU A 422 32.89 30.35 -18.37
N LYS A 423 32.76 29.15 -18.96
CA LYS A 423 32.73 29.02 -20.42
C LYS A 423 31.56 29.73 -21.09
N ARG A 424 30.42 29.82 -20.42
CA ARG A 424 29.24 30.57 -20.88
C ARG A 424 29.38 32.08 -20.69
N LEU A 425 30.31 32.53 -19.84
CA LEU A 425 30.64 33.96 -19.69
C LEU A 425 31.70 34.43 -20.70
N GLN A 426 32.43 33.50 -21.33
CA GLN A 426 33.55 33.80 -22.24
C GLN A 426 33.11 34.00 -23.70
N GLU A 427 31.96 33.49 -24.13
CA GLU A 427 31.49 33.51 -25.54
C GLU A 427 30.97 34.88 -26.07
N GLY A 428 31.26 35.98 -25.38
CA GLY A 428 30.91 37.35 -25.80
C GLY A 428 32.10 38.27 -26.07
N LYS A 429 33.33 37.75 -26.15
CA LYS A 429 34.54 38.50 -26.48
C LYS A 429 35.21 37.90 -27.73
N GLU A 430 34.72 38.28 -28.91
CA GLU A 430 35.54 38.26 -30.14
C GLU A 430 36.48 39.47 -30.17
#